data_AF-A0A0R2ZDG8-F1
#
_entry.id   AF-A0A0R2ZDG8-F1
#
_cell.length_a   1.000
_cell.length_b   1.000
_cell.length_c   1.000
_cell.angle_alpha   90.00
_cell.angle_beta   90.00
_cell.angle_gamma   90.00
#
_symmetry.space_group_name_H-M   'P 1'
#
loop_
_entity.id
_entity.type
_entity.pdbx_description
1 polymer ?
#
loop_
_entity_poly.entity_id
_entity_poly.type
_entity_poly.pdbx_seq_one_letter_code
_entity_poly.pdbx_strand_id
1 'polypeptide(L)'
;MSDTKSAWSKKDLWSRRNNKFTVEISRHSVTPSTLDPYEGVNRWAVYAYIYPGHRLFGKFDGDSMFQDAAACLPLHKGPSFLRIHRNDKGEISCYQVGADYHHAYDEHFTEYATEQDAYQVFADAEELYAHLEF
;
A
#
# COMPACT_ATOMS: atom_id res chain seq x y z
N MET A 1 21.56 -31.26 -1.88
CA MET A 1 21.77 -30.13 -0.95
C MET A 1 20.39 -29.57 -0.68
N SER A 2 19.84 -29.74 0.53
CA SER A 2 18.55 -29.16 0.87
C SER A 2 18.77 -27.66 1.08
N ASP A 3 18.30 -26.83 0.16
CA ASP A 3 18.17 -25.40 0.41
C ASP A 3 17.27 -25.21 1.63
N THR A 4 17.88 -24.88 2.76
CA THR A 4 17.16 -24.48 3.97
C THR A 4 16.48 -23.15 3.64
N LYS A 5 15.23 -23.21 3.17
CA LYS A 5 14.39 -22.01 3.04
C LYS A 5 14.34 -21.33 4.41
N SER A 6 14.88 -20.12 4.48
CA SER A 6 14.75 -19.25 5.65
C SER A 6 13.26 -19.12 6.00
N ALA A 7 12.92 -19.23 7.29
CA ALA A 7 11.56 -18.96 7.77
C ALA A 7 11.18 -17.48 7.66
N TRP A 8 12.14 -16.61 7.36
CA TRP A 8 11.97 -15.16 7.25
C TRP A 8 11.83 -14.74 5.79
N SER A 9 10.77 -14.01 5.47
CA SER A 9 10.59 -13.35 4.18
C SER A 9 11.16 -11.93 4.19
N LYS A 10 11.76 -11.52 3.07
CA LYS A 10 12.22 -10.15 2.88
C LYS A 10 11.05 -9.27 2.43
N LYS A 11 10.97 -8.06 3.00
CA LYS A 11 10.08 -6.98 2.58
C LYS A 11 10.90 -5.70 2.47
N ASP A 12 10.81 -5.04 1.32
CA ASP A 12 11.32 -3.69 1.12
C ASP A 12 10.20 -2.69 1.50
N LEU A 13 10.57 -1.61 2.20
CA LEU A 13 9.65 -0.58 2.67
C LEU A 13 10.28 0.80 2.50
N TRP A 14 9.59 1.68 1.79
CA TRP A 14 9.93 3.09 1.66
C TRP A 14 8.83 3.88 2.34
N SER A 15 9.18 4.90 3.12
CA SER A 15 8.21 5.70 3.85
C SER A 15 8.55 7.18 3.78
N ARG A 16 7.50 7.99 3.65
CA ARG A 16 7.57 9.45 3.76
C ARG A 16 6.47 9.89 4.71
N ARG A 17 6.82 10.65 5.75
CA ARG A 17 5.91 10.97 6.86
C ARG A 17 6.00 12.40 7.34
N ASN A 18 4.90 12.86 7.93
CA ASN A 18 4.85 14.04 8.79
C ASN A 18 3.99 13.73 10.02
N ASN A 19 3.62 14.74 10.81
CA ASN A 19 2.84 14.55 12.04
C ASN A 19 1.36 14.18 11.81
N LYS A 20 0.85 14.31 10.58
CA LYS A 20 -0.57 14.11 10.24
C LYS A 20 -0.81 12.87 9.39
N PHE A 21 0.16 12.44 8.60
CA PHE A 21 0.05 11.21 7.82
C PHE A 21 1.42 10.61 7.46
N THR A 22 1.39 9.36 7.02
CA THR A 22 2.53 8.65 6.40
C THR A 22 2.07 8.03 5.08
N VAL A 23 2.89 8.11 4.04
CA VAL A 23 2.75 7.28 2.83
C VAL A 23 3.85 6.24 2.84
N GLU A 24 3.49 4.98 2.59
CA GLU A 24 4.41 3.86 2.50
C GLU A 24 4.26 3.15 1.15
N ILE A 25 5.40 2.85 0.54
CA ILE A 25 5.51 1.92 -0.57
C ILE A 25 6.08 0.63 -0.01
N SER A 26 5.48 -0.51 -0.33
CA SER A 26 6.01 -1.80 0.07
C SER A 26 6.18 -2.73 -1.12
N ARG A 27 7.25 -3.51 -1.07
CA ARG A 27 7.48 -4.61 -2.00
C ARG A 27 7.89 -5.86 -1.25
N HIS A 28 7.29 -6.99 -1.60
CA HIS A 28 7.73 -8.29 -1.12
C HIS A 28 7.66 -9.31 -2.24
N SER A 29 8.39 -10.41 -2.06
CA SER A 29 8.38 -11.52 -3.00
C SER A 29 7.43 -12.61 -2.52
N VAL A 30 6.65 -13.16 -3.44
CA VAL A 30 5.80 -14.33 -3.22
C VAL A 30 6.39 -15.56 -3.90
N THR A 31 5.85 -16.74 -3.59
CA THR A 31 6.24 -17.96 -4.31
C THR A 31 5.68 -17.88 -5.73
N PRO A 32 6.45 -18.27 -6.78
CA PRO A 32 5.93 -18.34 -8.14
C PRO A 32 4.62 -19.12 -8.21
N SER A 33 3.66 -18.59 -8.97
CA SER A 33 2.36 -19.22 -9.14
C SER A 33 2.50 -20.52 -9.95
N THR A 34 1.82 -21.57 -9.51
CA THR A 34 1.74 -22.82 -10.27
C THR A 34 0.59 -22.82 -11.27
N LEU A 35 -0.33 -21.85 -11.17
CA LEU A 35 -1.49 -21.69 -12.04
C LEU A 35 -1.23 -20.70 -13.18
N ASP A 36 -0.46 -19.64 -12.91
CA ASP A 36 -0.02 -18.67 -13.90
C ASP A 36 1.51 -18.55 -13.90
N PRO A 37 2.22 -19.30 -14.76
CA PRO A 37 3.68 -19.28 -14.78
C PRO A 37 4.28 -17.99 -15.37
N TYR A 38 3.45 -17.10 -15.92
CA TYR A 38 3.88 -15.80 -16.45
C TYR A 38 3.76 -14.68 -15.41
N GLU A 39 3.18 -14.99 -14.25
CA GLU A 39 3.07 -14.05 -13.14
C GLU A 39 4.38 -14.00 -12.35
N GLY A 40 5.02 -12.84 -12.37
CA GLY A 40 6.23 -12.57 -11.62
C GLY A 40 6.04 -12.62 -10.10
N VAL A 41 7.16 -12.61 -9.39
CA VAL A 41 7.20 -12.86 -7.94
C VAL A 41 7.00 -11.61 -7.10
N ASN A 42 6.94 -10.42 -7.69
CA ASN A 42 6.90 -9.17 -6.93
C ASN A 42 5.47 -8.74 -6.64
N ARG A 43 5.23 -8.28 -5.42
CA ARG A 43 3.98 -7.63 -5.03
C ARG A 43 4.29 -6.26 -4.48
N TRP A 44 3.73 -5.25 -5.13
CA TRP A 44 3.85 -3.84 -4.77
C TRP A 44 2.53 -3.34 -4.18
N ALA A 45 2.63 -2.46 -3.19
CA ALA A 45 1.48 -1.77 -2.64
C ALA A 45 1.86 -0.38 -2.14
N VAL A 46 0.93 0.55 -2.25
CA VAL A 46 1.01 1.90 -1.70
C VAL A 46 -0.05 2.07 -0.62
N TYR A 47 0.36 2.56 0.55
CA TYR A 47 -0.51 2.82 1.68
C TYR A 47 -0.38 4.26 2.15
N ALA A 48 -1.49 4.87 2.56
CA ALA A 48 -1.53 6.05 3.39
C ALA A 48 -2.04 5.69 4.79
N TYR A 49 -1.34 6.18 5.81
CA TYR A 49 -1.74 6.16 7.20
C TYR A 49 -2.18 7.56 7.60
N ILE A 50 -3.47 7.75 7.84
CA ILE A 50 -4.07 9.05 8.14
C ILE A 50 -4.31 9.14 9.66
N TYR A 51 -3.64 10.09 10.32
CA TYR A 51 -3.69 10.26 11.78
C TYR A 51 -4.76 11.29 12.20
N PRO A 52 -5.20 11.29 13.49
CA PRO A 52 -6.25 12.17 13.99
C PRO A 52 -6.10 13.67 13.67
N GLY A 53 -4.87 14.16 13.55
CA GLY A 53 -4.60 15.57 13.21
C GLY A 53 -4.78 15.94 11.74
N HIS A 54 -5.12 14.98 10.87
CA HIS A 54 -5.29 15.20 9.44
C HIS A 54 -6.72 15.62 9.07
N ARG A 55 -6.89 16.52 8.09
CA ARG A 55 -8.21 17.04 7.68
C ARG A 55 -9.18 15.96 7.19
N LEU A 56 -8.65 14.88 6.60
CA LEU A 56 -9.46 13.77 6.10
C LEU A 56 -9.82 12.77 7.19
N PHE A 57 -9.18 12.79 8.36
CA PHE A 57 -9.38 11.75 9.38
C PHE A 57 -10.85 11.60 9.78
N GLY A 58 -11.53 12.72 10.08
CA GLY A 58 -12.94 12.73 10.43
C GLY A 58 -13.91 12.49 9.26
N LYS A 59 -13.40 12.28 8.04
CA LYS A 59 -14.20 11.86 6.88
C LYS A 59 -14.31 10.35 6.77
N PHE A 60 -13.40 9.62 7.41
CA PHE A 60 -13.49 8.17 7.44
C PHE A 60 -14.53 7.70 8.44
N ASP A 61 -15.35 6.74 8.02
CA ASP A 61 -16.33 6.05 8.85
C ASP A 61 -16.29 4.54 8.57
N GLY A 62 -16.10 3.76 9.63
CA GLY A 62 -15.98 2.29 9.52
C GLY A 62 -14.78 1.79 8.70
N ASP A 63 -14.84 0.51 8.37
CA ASP A 63 -13.77 -0.27 7.74
C ASP A 63 -14.02 -0.56 6.24
N SER A 64 -15.07 0.02 5.66
CA SER A 64 -15.36 -0.10 4.23
C SER A 64 -14.39 0.74 3.40
N MET A 65 -13.72 0.13 2.43
CA MET A 65 -12.86 0.85 1.48
C MET A 65 -13.64 1.60 0.39
N PHE A 66 -14.95 1.34 0.24
CA PHE A 66 -15.81 1.97 -0.77
C PHE A 66 -16.42 3.31 -0.33
N GLN A 67 -15.98 3.84 0.81
CA GLN A 67 -16.45 5.13 1.31
C GLN A 67 -15.81 6.30 0.56
N ASP A 68 -16.51 7.43 0.49
CA ASP A 68 -16.07 8.63 -0.23
C ASP A 68 -14.67 9.11 0.21
N ALA A 69 -14.35 8.99 1.50
CA ALA A 69 -13.04 9.39 2.04
C ALA A 69 -11.86 8.55 1.53
N ALA A 70 -12.10 7.27 1.21
CA ALA A 70 -11.11 6.40 0.60
C ALA A 70 -11.08 6.60 -0.93
N ALA A 71 -12.26 6.74 -1.56
CA ALA A 71 -12.41 6.89 -3.00
C ALA A 71 -11.87 8.23 -3.54
N CYS A 72 -11.74 9.26 -2.70
CA CYS A 72 -11.17 10.55 -3.10
C CYS A 72 -9.64 10.58 -3.13
N LEU A 73 -8.97 9.54 -2.63
CA LEU A 73 -7.51 9.43 -2.66
C LEU A 73 -7.05 9.00 -4.06
N PRO A 74 -5.95 9.57 -4.59
CA PRO A 74 -5.38 9.18 -5.89
C PRO A 74 -4.63 7.85 -5.76
N LEU A 75 -5.37 6.76 -5.57
CA LEU A 75 -4.84 5.41 -5.47
C LEU A 75 -4.94 4.70 -6.82
N HIS A 76 -3.92 3.89 -7.14
CA HIS A 76 -3.87 3.11 -8.37
C HIS A 76 -5.14 2.26 -8.54
N LYS A 77 -5.93 2.57 -9.56
CA LYS A 77 -7.26 1.95 -9.84
C LYS A 77 -8.29 2.07 -8.69
N GLY A 78 -8.03 2.92 -7.71
CA GLY A 78 -8.87 3.13 -6.52
C GLY A 78 -8.41 2.33 -5.30
N PRO A 79 -9.09 2.49 -4.14
CA PRO A 79 -8.73 1.79 -2.92
C PRO A 79 -9.06 0.29 -3.01
N SER A 80 -8.05 -0.56 -2.78
CA SER A 80 -8.19 -2.02 -2.64
C SER A 80 -7.99 -2.52 -1.20
N PHE A 81 -7.67 -1.61 -0.28
CA PHE A 81 -7.45 -1.91 1.13
C PHE A 81 -7.89 -0.78 2.04
N LEU A 82 -8.57 -1.11 3.14
CA LEU A 82 -8.80 -0.21 4.26
C LEU A 82 -8.75 -0.97 5.60
N ARG A 83 -8.04 -0.40 6.57
CA ARG A 83 -7.91 -0.95 7.93
C ARG A 83 -7.88 0.17 8.97
N ILE A 84 -8.67 -0.01 10.03
CA ILE A 84 -8.62 0.84 11.21
C ILE A 84 -7.58 0.29 12.18
N HIS A 85 -6.64 1.14 12.60
CA HIS A 85 -5.75 0.84 13.72
C HIS A 85 -6.25 1.55 14.97
N ARG A 86 -6.15 0.85 16.10
CA ARG A 86 -6.59 1.35 17.41
C ARG A 86 -5.43 1.32 18.40
N ASN A 87 -5.40 2.28 19.32
CA ASN A 87 -4.45 2.29 20.43
C ASN A 87 -4.92 1.36 21.58
N ASP A 88 -4.15 1.29 22.65
CA ASP A 88 -4.44 0.43 23.82
C ASP A 88 -5.74 0.79 24.55
N LYS A 89 -6.30 1.98 24.30
CA LYS A 89 -7.59 2.43 24.84
C LYS A 89 -8.77 2.11 23.92
N GLY A 90 -8.51 1.50 22.76
CA GLY A 90 -9.52 1.23 21.73
C GLY A 90 -9.86 2.44 20.86
N GLU A 91 -9.18 3.58 21.04
CA GLU A 91 -9.38 4.78 20.22
C GLU A 91 -8.71 4.61 18.86
N ILE A 92 -9.29 5.16 17.80
CA ILE A 92 -8.70 5.07 16.45
C ILE A 92 -7.39 5.87 16.42
N SER A 93 -6.28 5.17 16.16
CA SER A 93 -4.95 5.77 16.05
C SER A 93 -4.61 6.18 14.63
N CYS A 94 -5.11 5.44 13.63
CA CYS A 94 -5.05 5.83 12.22
C CYS A 94 -6.01 5.01 11.35
N TYR A 95 -6.31 5.55 10.17
CA TYR A 95 -6.84 4.79 9.05
C TYR A 95 -5.69 4.47 8.10
N GLN A 96 -5.50 3.19 7.80
CA GLN A 96 -4.60 2.74 6.74
C GLN A 96 -5.43 2.44 5.49
N VAL A 97 -5.17 3.15 4.41
CA VAL A 97 -5.85 2.98 3.12
C VAL A 97 -4.81 2.73 2.05
N GLY A 98 -5.07 1.89 1.07
CA GLY A 98 -4.09 1.66 0.02
C GLY A 98 -4.62 0.95 -1.21
N ALA A 99 -3.71 0.77 -2.14
CA ALA A 99 -3.88 -0.02 -3.36
C ALA A 99 -2.68 -0.94 -3.55
N ASP A 100 -2.95 -2.17 -3.94
CA ASP A 100 -1.95 -3.06 -4.51
C ASP A 100 -1.83 -2.84 -6.02
N TYR A 101 -0.69 -3.28 -6.57
CA TYR A 101 -0.40 -3.24 -8.01
C TYR A 101 -0.47 -4.66 -8.55
N HIS A 102 -1.58 -5.33 -8.27
CA HIS A 102 -1.83 -6.71 -8.64
C HIS A 102 -3.31 -6.91 -9.06
N HIS A 103 -3.80 -6.01 -9.91
CA HIS A 103 -5.10 -6.11 -10.56
C HIS A 103 -5.00 -6.64 -12.00
N ALA A 104 -6.15 -6.83 -12.65
CA ALA A 104 -6.18 -7.07 -14.09
C ALA A 104 -5.41 -5.95 -14.82
N TYR A 105 -4.51 -6.34 -15.72
CA TYR A 105 -3.63 -5.46 -16.49
C TYR A 105 -2.41 -4.89 -15.74
N ASP A 106 -2.18 -5.29 -14.48
CA ASP A 106 -1.00 -4.91 -13.68
C ASP A 106 0.11 -5.98 -13.70
N GLU A 107 0.02 -7.00 -14.57
CA GLU A 107 0.91 -8.16 -14.54
C GLU A 107 2.38 -7.76 -14.69
N HIS A 108 2.66 -6.68 -15.40
CA HIS A 108 4.00 -6.14 -15.59
C HIS A 108 4.68 -5.69 -14.28
N PHE A 109 3.93 -5.22 -13.26
CA PHE A 109 4.51 -4.86 -11.96
C PHE A 109 5.09 -6.06 -11.22
N THR A 110 4.62 -7.27 -11.54
CA THR A 110 5.09 -8.50 -10.89
C THR A 110 6.54 -8.85 -11.26
N GLU A 111 7.06 -8.28 -12.34
CA GLU A 111 8.45 -8.43 -12.80
C GLU A 111 9.40 -7.34 -12.25
N TYR A 112 8.85 -6.27 -11.67
CA TYR A 112 9.65 -5.13 -11.20
C TYR A 112 10.30 -5.41 -9.84
N ALA A 113 11.63 -5.56 -9.85
CA ALA A 113 12.41 -5.91 -8.66
C ALA A 113 13.01 -4.69 -7.95
N THR A 114 13.05 -3.53 -8.62
CA THR A 114 13.70 -2.32 -8.14
C THR A 114 12.76 -1.11 -8.19
N GLU A 115 13.10 -0.07 -7.44
CA GLU A 115 12.43 1.23 -7.48
C GLU A 115 12.44 1.85 -8.89
N GLN A 116 13.54 1.69 -9.63
CA GLN A 116 13.67 2.22 -10.99
C GLN A 116 12.71 1.53 -11.96
N ASP A 117 12.55 0.21 -11.87
CA ASP A 117 11.61 -0.54 -12.70
C ASP A 117 10.16 -0.19 -12.34
N ALA A 118 9.89 -0.07 -11.04
CA ALA A 118 8.58 0.26 -10.48
C ALA A 118 8.31 1.77 -10.41
N TYR A 119 8.89 2.59 -11.29
CA TYR A 119 8.76 4.05 -11.26
C TYR A 119 7.32 4.55 -11.08
N GLN A 120 6.34 3.92 -11.75
CA GLN A 120 4.94 4.30 -11.62
C GLN A 120 4.40 4.14 -10.19
N VAL A 121 4.81 3.09 -9.46
CA VAL A 121 4.41 2.89 -8.05
C VAL A 121 4.87 4.07 -7.18
N PHE A 122 6.07 4.58 -7.45
CA PHE A 122 6.63 5.72 -6.73
C PHE A 122 6.00 7.04 -7.16
N ALA A 123 5.69 7.21 -8.45
CA ALA A 123 4.97 8.37 -8.96
C ALA A 123 3.57 8.49 -8.33
N ASP A 124 2.81 7.39 -8.27
CA ASP A 124 1.48 7.35 -7.64
C ASP A 124 1.57 7.63 -6.12
N ALA A 125 2.63 7.14 -5.45
CA ALA A 125 2.88 7.44 -4.05
C ALA A 125 3.21 8.93 -3.81
N GLU A 126 3.93 9.58 -4.72
CA GLU A 126 4.19 11.01 -4.68
C GLU A 126 2.92 11.83 -4.91
N GLU A 127 2.04 11.43 -5.85
CA GLU A 127 0.73 12.05 -6.03
C GLU A 127 -0.14 11.93 -4.78
N LEU A 128 -0.17 10.75 -4.15
CA LEU A 128 -0.85 10.53 -2.89
C LEU A 128 -0.30 11.39 -1.76
N TYR A 129 1.02 11.51 -1.66
CA TYR A 129 1.65 12.36 -0.66
C TYR A 129 1.27 13.83 -0.86
N ALA A 130 1.35 14.33 -2.09
CA ALA A 130 0.98 15.69 -2.43
C ALA A 130 -0.50 15.96 -2.12
N HIS A 131 -1.41 15.03 -2.47
CA HIS A 131 -2.83 15.14 -2.17
C HIS A 131 -3.12 15.29 -0.66
N LEU A 132 -2.37 14.58 0.18
CA LEU A 132 -2.52 14.61 1.63
C LEU A 132 -1.82 15.80 2.30
N GLU A 133 -0.89 16.47 1.61
CA GLU A 133 -0.17 17.62 2.15
C GLU A 133 -1.02 18.91 2.18
N PHE A 134 -1.87 19.10 1.18
CA PHE A 134 -2.89 20.16 1.13
C PHE A 134 -4.03 19.88 2.11
#